data_AF-A0A2C6DKC6-F1
#
_entry.id   AF-A0A2C6DKC6-F1
#
_cell.length_a   1.000
_cell.length_b   1.000
_cell.length_c   1.000
_cell.angle_alpha   90.00
_cell.angle_beta   90.00
_cell.angle_gamma   90.00
#
_symmetry.space_group_name_H-M   'P 1'
#
loop_
_entity.id
_entity.type
_entity.pdbx_description
1 polymer ?
#
loop_
_entity_poly.entity_id
_entity_poly.type
_entity_poly.pdbx_seq_one_letter_code
_entity_poly.pdbx_strand_id
1 'polypeptide(L)'
;MHELPLVFFTVFGQSAVGLLLLTLISDRCGLTEQPLLKRASLLAFGLMGIGLLIGTLHVGQPLRAMNMLSGLGRSPMSNEILLSGAFFGLLCCTVFFTSVKKNTGLANIFNGVTILVGLAFAWSITQVYQLETVDNWNTVHTSLQMWLTVLIGGGACAVLVGARRAGGVLLLIGGIISLIAKPDYLGLVNQISPQLASAQNLFWSVQIFCLSLAVLIGAIALIKKQSCGSILFCGAVAVVIGELAGRIAFYNLWAVAM
;
A
#
# COMPACT_ATOMS: atom_id res chain seq x y z
N MET A 1 8.51 -19.97 -1.85
CA MET A 1 7.90 -18.63 -1.69
C MET A 1 7.31 -18.52 -0.28
N HIS A 2 8.16 -18.42 0.74
CA HIS A 2 7.71 -18.36 2.14
C HIS A 2 7.09 -17.00 2.52
N GLU A 3 7.45 -15.92 1.81
CA GLU A 3 7.04 -14.55 2.14
C GLU A 3 5.81 -14.04 1.36
N LEU A 4 5.15 -14.89 0.57
CA LEU A 4 3.99 -14.53 -0.23
C LEU A 4 2.85 -13.89 0.61
N PRO A 5 2.60 -14.32 1.86
CA PRO A 5 1.66 -13.62 2.74
C PRO A 5 1.98 -12.14 3.00
N LEU A 6 3.25 -11.79 3.19
CA LEU A 6 3.69 -10.43 3.48
C LEU A 6 3.56 -9.49 2.27
N VAL A 7 3.65 -10.05 1.06
CA VAL A 7 3.36 -9.33 -0.19
C VAL A 7 1.96 -8.72 -0.14
N PHE A 8 0.94 -9.56 0.11
CA PHE A 8 -0.45 -9.11 0.15
C PHE A 8 -0.71 -8.17 1.33
N PHE A 9 -0.18 -8.51 2.49
CA PHE A 9 -0.31 -7.69 3.69
C PHE A 9 0.18 -6.25 3.47
N THR A 10 1.41 -6.09 2.97
CA THR A 10 2.00 -4.77 2.76
C THR A 10 1.30 -3.99 1.64
N VAL A 11 1.06 -4.62 0.48
CA VAL A 11 0.42 -3.95 -0.66
C VAL A 11 -1.01 -3.51 -0.33
N PHE A 12 -1.84 -4.39 0.24
CA PHE A 12 -3.21 -4.05 0.59
C PHE A 12 -3.29 -3.06 1.75
N GLY A 13 -2.44 -3.22 2.76
CA GLY A 13 -2.35 -2.29 3.88
C GLY A 13 -2.01 -0.87 3.43
N GLN A 14 -0.91 -0.70 2.68
CA GLN A 14 -0.47 0.60 2.16
C GLN A 14 -1.50 1.20 1.19
N SER A 15 -2.13 0.38 0.35
CA SER A 15 -3.21 0.83 -0.54
C SER A 15 -4.44 1.33 0.23
N ALA A 16 -4.81 0.64 1.32
CA ALA A 16 -5.91 1.06 2.19
C ALA A 16 -5.63 2.41 2.88
N VAL A 17 -4.39 2.61 3.36
CA VAL A 17 -3.94 3.89 3.95
C VAL A 17 -4.05 5.02 2.92
N GLY A 18 -3.50 4.80 1.72
CA GLY A 18 -3.55 5.79 0.65
C GLY A 18 -4.95 6.10 0.17
N LEU A 19 -5.82 5.10 0.05
CA LEU A 19 -7.23 5.28 -0.31
C LEU A 19 -7.95 6.22 0.67
N LEU A 20 -7.79 6.00 1.98
CA LEU A 20 -8.42 6.84 3.00
C LEU A 20 -7.86 8.27 2.95
N LEU A 21 -6.53 8.41 2.88
CA LEU A 21 -5.85 9.70 2.81
C LEU A 21 -6.34 10.53 1.62
N LEU A 22 -6.30 9.96 0.42
CA LEU A 22 -6.63 10.67 -0.83
C LEU A 22 -8.13 10.98 -0.93
N THR A 23 -8.98 10.11 -0.38
CA THR A 23 -10.42 10.38 -0.32
C THR A 23 -10.72 11.51 0.68
N LEU A 24 -10.06 11.53 1.84
CA LEU A 24 -10.22 12.63 2.80
C LEU A 24 -9.73 13.95 2.23
N ILE A 25 -8.56 13.98 1.57
CA ILE A 25 -8.06 15.18 0.89
C ILE A 25 -9.07 15.65 -0.16
N SER A 26 -9.62 14.74 -0.94
CA SER A 26 -10.63 15.08 -1.95
C SER A 26 -11.89 15.71 -1.35
N ASP A 27 -12.38 15.16 -0.25
CA ASP A 27 -13.56 15.66 0.46
C ASP A 27 -13.29 17.05 1.08
N ARG A 28 -12.14 17.22 1.76
CA ARG A 28 -11.75 18.49 2.42
C ARG A 28 -11.44 19.61 1.45
N CYS A 29 -10.92 19.30 0.27
CA CYS A 29 -10.64 20.28 -0.78
C CYS A 29 -11.84 20.52 -1.71
N GLY A 30 -13.02 19.93 -1.45
CA GLY A 30 -14.21 20.11 -2.28
C GLY A 30 -14.03 19.57 -3.71
N LEU A 31 -13.18 18.56 -3.89
CA LEU A 31 -12.88 17.96 -5.21
C LEU A 31 -13.91 16.91 -5.62
N THR A 32 -14.91 16.63 -4.78
CA THR A 32 -15.94 15.61 -4.95
C THR A 32 -17.33 16.18 -4.72
N GLU A 33 -18.29 15.76 -5.54
CA GLU A 33 -19.70 16.21 -5.46
C GLU A 33 -20.52 15.44 -4.41
N GLN A 34 -20.02 14.29 -3.95
CA GLN A 34 -20.72 13.40 -3.01
C GLN A 34 -19.76 12.92 -1.90
N PRO A 35 -20.26 12.61 -0.70
CA PRO A 35 -19.43 12.08 0.37
C PRO A 35 -18.94 10.66 0.05
N LEU A 36 -17.65 10.53 -0.27
CA LEU A 36 -17.03 9.27 -0.69
C LEU A 36 -16.42 8.45 0.45
N LEU A 37 -16.21 9.06 1.61
CA LEU A 37 -15.51 8.45 2.75
C LEU A 37 -16.14 7.13 3.21
N LYS A 38 -17.47 7.01 3.16
CA LYS A 38 -18.16 5.75 3.47
C LYS A 38 -17.69 4.61 2.56
N ARG A 39 -17.70 4.83 1.24
CA ARG A 39 -17.29 3.82 0.25
C ARG A 39 -15.80 3.51 0.37
N ALA A 40 -14.97 4.54 0.56
CA ALA A 40 -13.53 4.39 0.77
C ALA A 40 -13.23 3.57 2.03
N SER A 41 -13.90 3.84 3.15
CA SER A 41 -13.72 3.09 4.40
C SER A 41 -14.09 1.61 4.28
N LEU A 42 -15.15 1.28 3.53
CA LEU A 42 -15.57 -0.10 3.31
C LEU A 42 -14.57 -0.85 2.41
N LEU A 43 -14.09 -0.20 1.34
CA LEU A 43 -13.07 -0.80 0.48
C LEU A 43 -11.73 -0.96 1.22
N ALA A 44 -11.30 0.06 1.97
CA ALA A 44 -10.11 -0.01 2.82
C ALA A 44 -10.22 -1.12 3.86
N PHE A 45 -11.39 -1.28 4.49
CA PHE A 45 -11.65 -2.37 5.44
C PHE A 45 -11.51 -3.74 4.77
N GLY A 46 -12.07 -3.91 3.57
CA GLY A 46 -11.91 -5.14 2.79
C GLY A 46 -10.45 -5.42 2.43
N LEU A 47 -9.73 -4.43 1.89
CA LEU A 47 -8.32 -4.57 1.54
C LEU A 47 -7.46 -4.94 2.74
N MET A 48 -7.52 -4.15 3.82
CA MET A 48 -6.74 -4.39 5.03
C MET A 48 -7.13 -5.71 5.71
N GLY A 49 -8.42 -6.03 5.76
CA GLY A 49 -8.91 -7.29 6.34
C GLY A 49 -8.37 -8.50 5.59
N ILE A 50 -8.43 -8.51 4.25
CA ILE A 50 -7.84 -9.56 3.42
C ILE A 50 -6.31 -9.61 3.60
N GLY A 51 -5.65 -8.45 3.62
CA GLY A 51 -4.20 -8.34 3.83
C GLY A 51 -3.76 -8.95 5.15
N LEU A 52 -4.47 -8.66 6.24
CA LEU A 52 -4.21 -9.24 7.57
C LEU A 52 -4.49 -10.74 7.61
N LEU A 53 -5.62 -11.19 7.05
CA LEU A 53 -5.96 -12.61 7.03
C LEU A 53 -4.89 -13.41 6.30
N ILE A 54 -4.49 -12.96 5.11
CA ILE A 54 -3.40 -13.59 4.36
C ILE A 54 -2.09 -13.51 5.14
N GLY A 55 -1.75 -12.34 5.69
CA GLY A 55 -0.56 -12.13 6.52
C GLY A 55 -0.46 -13.14 7.66
N THR A 56 -1.54 -13.37 8.42
CA THR A 56 -1.51 -14.34 9.54
C THR A 56 -1.18 -15.76 9.12
N LEU A 57 -1.35 -16.15 7.85
CA LEU A 57 -0.97 -17.47 7.34
C LEU A 57 0.54 -17.73 7.38
N HIS A 58 1.38 -16.69 7.45
CA HIS A 58 2.82 -16.88 7.64
C HIS A 58 3.20 -17.17 9.10
N VAL A 59 2.32 -16.90 10.07
CA VAL A 59 2.61 -17.06 11.50
C VAL A 59 2.26 -18.50 11.89
N GLY A 60 3.25 -19.38 11.92
CA GLY A 60 3.06 -20.78 12.29
C GLY A 60 2.54 -21.00 13.73
N GLN A 61 2.58 -19.98 14.59
CA GLN A 61 2.11 -20.06 15.98
C GLN A 61 1.34 -18.79 16.41
N PRO A 62 0.07 -18.63 15.99
CA PRO A 62 -0.72 -17.41 16.23
C PRO A 62 -0.84 -17.05 17.72
N LEU A 63 -0.94 -18.04 18.62
CA LEU A 63 -1.05 -17.82 20.06
C LEU A 63 0.25 -17.24 20.66
N ARG A 64 1.40 -17.48 20.03
CA ARG A 64 2.68 -16.90 20.47
C ARG A 64 2.94 -15.52 19.87
N ALA A 65 2.16 -15.08 18.88
CA ALA A 65 2.25 -13.72 18.34
C ALA A 65 1.98 -12.66 19.42
N MET A 66 1.19 -12.99 20.45
CA MET A 66 1.00 -12.11 21.61
C MET A 66 2.31 -11.84 22.37
N ASN A 67 3.25 -12.78 22.37
CA ASN A 67 4.57 -12.57 22.97
C ASN A 67 5.42 -11.57 22.17
N MET A 68 5.15 -11.40 20.88
CA MET A 68 5.85 -10.42 20.05
C MET A 68 5.55 -8.99 20.51
N LEU A 69 4.45 -8.75 21.23
CA LEU A 69 4.15 -7.46 21.87
C LEU A 69 5.08 -7.13 23.05
N SER A 70 5.89 -8.08 23.54
CA SER A 70 6.93 -7.76 24.53
C SER A 70 8.07 -6.90 23.95
N GLY A 71 8.20 -6.88 22.62
CA GLY A 71 9.20 -6.10 21.89
C GLY A 71 8.78 -4.67 21.53
N LEU A 72 7.63 -4.19 22.03
CA LEU A 72 7.11 -2.88 21.68
C LEU A 72 8.11 -1.75 21.97
N GLY A 73 8.29 -0.87 20.99
CA GLY A 73 9.26 0.23 21.02
C GLY A 73 10.71 -0.19 20.76
N ARG A 74 11.03 -1.49 20.71
CA ARG A 74 12.40 -2.00 20.48
C ARG A 74 12.55 -2.74 19.17
N SER A 75 11.55 -3.55 18.80
CA SER A 75 11.57 -4.35 17.58
C SER A 75 10.72 -3.69 16.50
N PRO A 76 11.28 -3.41 15.30
CA PRO A 76 10.50 -2.92 14.16
C PRO A 76 9.31 -3.82 13.82
N MET A 77 9.49 -5.14 13.90
CA MET A 77 8.43 -6.12 13.62
C MET A 77 7.30 -6.06 14.66
N SER A 78 7.64 -5.90 15.94
CA SER A 78 6.63 -5.72 17.02
C SER A 78 5.81 -4.45 16.83
N ASN A 79 6.49 -3.35 16.48
CA ASN A 79 5.84 -2.06 16.21
C ASN A 79 4.90 -2.15 15.01
N GLU A 80 5.30 -2.85 13.95
CA GLU A 80 4.49 -3.05 12.75
C GLU A 80 3.22 -3.85 13.06
N ILE A 81 3.32 -4.95 13.81
CA ILE A 81 2.14 -5.74 14.26
C ILE A 81 1.17 -4.88 15.09
N LEU A 82 1.69 -4.07 16.01
CA LEU A 82 0.83 -3.19 16.81
C LEU A 82 0.15 -2.13 15.95
N LEU A 83 0.90 -1.47 15.06
CA LEU A 83 0.39 -0.40 14.21
C LEU A 83 -0.59 -0.92 13.18
N SER A 84 -0.39 -2.12 12.62
CA SER A 84 -1.32 -2.76 11.70
C SER A 84 -2.62 -3.17 12.40
N GLY A 85 -2.53 -3.73 13.60
CA GLY A 85 -3.69 -4.03 14.46
C GLY A 85 -4.45 -2.78 14.88
N ALA A 86 -3.74 -1.72 15.30
CA ALA A 86 -4.32 -0.44 15.66
C ALA A 86 -4.99 0.25 14.47
N PHE A 87 -4.34 0.25 13.30
CA PHE A 87 -4.91 0.76 12.05
C PHE A 87 -6.21 0.04 11.69
N PHE A 88 -6.22 -1.30 11.72
CA PHE A 88 -7.43 -2.07 11.41
C PHE A 88 -8.54 -1.87 12.45
N GLY A 89 -8.21 -1.84 13.75
CA GLY A 89 -9.18 -1.56 14.81
C GLY A 89 -9.83 -0.18 14.67
N LEU A 90 -9.02 0.86 14.39
CA LEU A 90 -9.52 2.21 14.14
C LEU A 90 -10.33 2.28 12.84
N LEU A 91 -9.96 1.51 11.82
CA LEU A 91 -10.72 1.40 10.57
C LEU A 91 -12.09 0.76 10.80
N CYS A 92 -12.19 -0.28 11.64
CA CYS A 92 -13.48 -0.83 12.10
C CYS A 92 -14.34 0.24 12.78
N CYS A 93 -13.75 1.04 13.68
CA CYS A 93 -14.45 2.16 14.32
C CYS A 93 -14.91 3.20 13.29
N THR A 94 -14.06 3.55 12.33
CA THR A 94 -14.39 4.48 11.23
C THR A 94 -15.58 3.97 10.42
N VAL A 95 -15.58 2.70 10.02
CA VAL A 95 -16.70 2.08 9.31
C VAL A 95 -17.96 2.09 10.16
N PHE A 96 -17.86 1.75 11.45
CA PHE A 96 -18.99 1.73 12.38
C PHE A 96 -19.63 3.12 12.55
N PHE A 97 -18.83 4.15 12.84
CA PHE A 97 -19.36 5.51 13.03
C PHE A 97 -19.85 6.16 11.74
N THR A 98 -19.22 5.84 10.60
CA THR A 98 -19.62 6.38 9.28
C THR A 98 -20.85 5.67 8.70
N SER A 99 -20.91 4.34 8.80
CA SER A 99 -21.92 3.53 8.10
C SER A 99 -23.09 3.10 8.98
N VAL A 100 -22.82 2.74 10.24
CA VAL A 100 -23.81 2.14 11.15
C VAL A 100 -24.44 3.21 12.03
N LYS A 101 -23.64 3.84 12.89
CA LYS A 101 -24.13 4.87 13.84
C LYS A 101 -24.42 6.21 13.16
N LYS A 102 -23.79 6.48 12.01
CA LYS A 102 -23.90 7.73 11.23
C LYS A 102 -23.66 8.99 12.07
N ASN A 103 -22.77 8.92 13.06
CA ASN A 103 -22.39 10.06 13.88
C ASN A 103 -21.27 10.83 13.18
N THR A 104 -21.60 12.00 12.63
CA THR A 104 -20.68 12.81 11.81
C THR A 104 -19.47 13.33 12.58
N GLY A 105 -19.65 13.75 13.83
CA GLY A 105 -18.55 14.25 14.67
C GLY A 105 -17.51 13.17 14.96
N LEU A 106 -17.96 12.02 15.44
CA LEU A 106 -17.08 10.88 15.71
C LEU A 106 -16.48 10.33 14.42
N ALA A 107 -17.26 10.20 13.35
CA ALA A 107 -16.75 9.74 12.05
C ALA A 107 -15.59 10.61 11.56
N ASN A 108 -15.68 11.93 11.69
CA ASN A 108 -14.60 12.84 11.31
C ASN A 108 -13.33 12.68 12.15
N ILE A 109 -13.48 12.50 13.46
CA ILE A 109 -12.35 12.24 14.37
C ILE A 109 -11.67 10.92 13.99
N PHE A 110 -12.44 9.85 13.86
CA PHE A 110 -11.92 8.53 13.53
C PHE A 110 -11.29 8.50 12.13
N ASN A 111 -11.88 9.14 11.12
CA ASN A 111 -11.27 9.28 9.79
C ASN A 111 -9.85 9.88 9.87
N GLY A 112 -9.67 10.96 10.62
CA GLY A 112 -8.36 11.60 10.80
C GLY A 112 -7.37 10.71 11.56
N VAL A 113 -7.78 10.17 12.71
CA VAL A 113 -6.92 9.32 13.55
C VAL A 113 -6.53 8.03 12.83
N THR A 114 -7.45 7.38 12.12
CA THR A 114 -7.18 6.17 11.32
C THR A 114 -6.12 6.45 10.25
N ILE A 115 -6.17 7.59 9.57
CA ILE A 115 -5.16 7.94 8.55
C ILE A 115 -3.80 8.17 9.20
N LEU A 116 -3.72 8.89 10.32
CA LEU A 116 -2.46 9.14 11.01
C LEU A 116 -1.80 7.83 11.47
N VAL A 117 -2.58 6.92 12.08
CA VAL A 117 -2.08 5.60 12.47
C VAL A 117 -1.73 4.75 11.26
N GLY A 118 -2.50 4.84 10.17
CA GLY A 118 -2.20 4.18 8.90
C GLY A 118 -0.88 4.63 8.28
N LEU A 119 -0.56 5.93 8.35
CA LEU A 119 0.73 6.46 7.90
C LEU A 119 1.87 5.99 8.80
N ALA A 120 1.66 5.93 10.11
CA ALA A 120 2.63 5.34 11.03
C ALA A 120 2.86 3.85 10.76
N PHE A 121 1.79 3.10 10.43
CA PHE A 121 1.89 1.72 9.97
C PHE A 121 2.70 1.60 8.67
N ALA A 122 2.39 2.41 7.65
CA ALA A 122 3.15 2.43 6.39
C ALA A 122 4.64 2.75 6.61
N TRP A 123 4.95 3.65 7.54
CA TRP A 123 6.31 3.92 7.99
C TRP A 123 6.95 2.72 8.69
N SER A 124 6.26 2.04 9.60
CA SER A 124 6.83 0.89 10.31
C SER A 124 7.23 -0.25 9.38
N ILE A 125 6.53 -0.43 8.26
CA ILE A 125 6.92 -1.40 7.23
C ILE A 125 8.33 -1.11 6.71
N THR A 126 8.71 0.15 6.52
CA THR A 126 10.07 0.48 6.02
C THR A 126 11.14 0.11 7.04
N GLN A 127 10.84 0.28 8.33
CA GLN A 127 11.76 -0.06 9.43
C GLN A 127 11.97 -1.58 9.57
N VAL A 128 10.99 -2.38 9.18
CA VAL A 128 11.12 -3.85 9.18
C VAL A 128 12.11 -4.33 8.13
N TYR A 129 12.24 -3.63 7.00
CA TYR A 129 13.05 -4.10 5.87
C TYR A 129 14.36 -3.36 5.67
N GLN A 130 14.58 -2.20 6.29
CA GLN A 130 15.89 -1.55 6.30
C GLN A 130 16.77 -2.16 7.42
N LEU A 131 17.08 -3.45 7.28
CA LEU A 131 17.92 -4.21 8.20
C LEU A 131 19.35 -4.26 7.69
N GLU A 132 20.34 -4.01 8.55
CA GLU A 132 21.76 -4.08 8.20
C GLU A 132 22.22 -5.46 7.71
N THR A 133 21.45 -6.52 7.99
CA THR A 133 21.79 -7.90 7.64
C THR A 133 21.42 -8.30 6.21
N VAL A 134 20.63 -7.48 5.50
CA VAL A 134 20.17 -7.77 4.12
C VAL A 134 20.40 -6.56 3.23
N ASP A 135 21.56 -6.54 2.57
CA ASP A 135 22.04 -5.40 1.75
C ASP A 135 21.04 -4.97 0.68
N ASN A 136 20.39 -5.92 0.00
CA ASN A 136 19.39 -5.63 -1.03
C ASN A 136 18.19 -4.86 -0.50
N TRP A 137 17.88 -4.99 0.79
CA TRP A 137 16.76 -4.29 1.43
C TRP A 137 17.19 -3.03 2.18
N ASN A 138 18.45 -2.94 2.61
CA ASN A 138 18.98 -1.80 3.36
C ASN A 138 19.34 -0.60 2.45
N THR A 139 18.34 -0.08 1.72
CA THR A 139 18.54 1.02 0.78
C THR A 139 17.42 2.06 0.87
N VAL A 140 17.68 3.25 0.31
CA VAL A 140 16.65 4.30 0.16
C VAL A 140 15.52 3.83 -0.78
N HIS A 141 15.82 2.95 -1.75
CA HIS A 141 14.80 2.40 -2.65
C HIS A 141 13.73 1.61 -1.90
N THR A 142 14.07 0.94 -0.81
CA THR A 142 13.10 0.23 0.04
C THR A 142 12.08 1.19 0.60
N SER A 143 12.52 2.29 1.22
CA SER A 143 11.60 3.31 1.73
C SER A 143 10.78 3.94 0.60
N LEU A 144 11.43 4.27 -0.52
CA LEU A 144 10.78 4.89 -1.67
C LEU A 144 9.65 4.01 -2.22
N GLN A 145 9.91 2.73 -2.54
CA GLN A 145 8.88 1.85 -3.10
C GLN A 145 7.72 1.60 -2.13
N MET A 146 7.98 1.55 -0.83
CA MET A 146 6.94 1.30 0.19
C MET A 146 6.00 2.49 0.31
N TRP A 147 6.54 3.72 0.29
CA TRP A 147 5.73 4.94 0.28
C TRP A 147 5.01 5.16 -1.04
N LEU A 148 5.64 4.83 -2.18
CA LEU A 148 5.00 4.94 -3.48
C LEU A 148 3.77 4.05 -3.62
N THR A 149 3.72 2.89 -2.96
CA THR A 149 2.52 2.04 -2.91
C THR A 149 1.32 2.75 -2.29
N VAL A 150 1.54 3.61 -1.27
CA VAL A 150 0.46 4.45 -0.69
C VAL A 150 -0.12 5.37 -1.76
N LEU A 151 0.71 5.92 -2.65
CA LEU A 151 0.26 6.81 -3.73
C LEU A 151 -0.36 6.05 -4.89
N ILE A 152 0.29 4.96 -5.33
CA ILE A 152 -0.07 4.19 -6.52
C ILE A 152 -1.29 3.32 -6.23
N GLY A 153 -1.20 2.41 -5.26
CA GLY A 153 -2.32 1.54 -4.87
C GLY A 153 -3.48 2.36 -4.29
N GLY A 154 -3.18 3.29 -3.38
CA GLY A 154 -4.19 4.19 -2.82
C GLY A 154 -4.84 5.10 -3.85
N GLY A 155 -4.06 5.64 -4.78
CA GLY A 155 -4.55 6.50 -5.87
C GLY A 155 -5.47 5.74 -6.83
N ALA A 156 -5.09 4.53 -7.23
CA ALA A 156 -5.92 3.66 -8.05
C ALA A 156 -7.26 3.35 -7.36
N CYS A 157 -7.23 2.96 -6.08
CA CYS A 157 -8.45 2.72 -5.31
C CYS A 157 -9.29 4.00 -5.13
N ALA A 158 -8.66 5.15 -4.91
CA ALA A 158 -9.35 6.44 -4.76
C ALA A 158 -10.08 6.83 -6.06
N VAL A 159 -9.44 6.61 -7.22
CA VAL A 159 -10.07 6.78 -8.54
C VAL A 159 -11.30 5.88 -8.69
N LEU A 160 -11.22 4.61 -8.28
CA LEU A 160 -12.35 3.67 -8.33
C LEU A 160 -13.55 4.12 -7.49
N VAL A 161 -13.29 4.63 -6.29
CA VAL A 161 -14.34 5.06 -5.36
C VAL A 161 -14.98 6.38 -5.80
N GLY A 162 -14.28 7.17 -6.63
CA GLY A 162 -14.79 8.40 -7.25
C GLY A 162 -13.97 9.65 -6.92
N ALA A 163 -12.92 9.54 -6.10
CA ALA A 163 -11.98 10.62 -5.77
C ALA A 163 -10.98 10.84 -6.92
N ARG A 164 -11.50 11.04 -8.13
CA ARG A 164 -10.74 10.95 -9.40
C ARG A 164 -9.61 11.96 -9.51
N ARG A 165 -9.81 13.19 -9.03
CA ARG A 165 -8.79 14.24 -9.11
C ARG A 165 -7.59 13.94 -8.25
N ALA A 166 -7.75 13.87 -6.93
CA ALA A 166 -6.62 13.58 -6.03
C ALA A 166 -6.03 12.19 -6.30
N GLY A 167 -6.89 11.17 -6.50
CA GLY A 167 -6.46 9.82 -6.82
C GLY A 167 -5.65 9.75 -8.12
N GLY A 168 -6.14 10.38 -9.19
CA GLY A 168 -5.49 10.38 -10.50
C GLY A 168 -4.16 11.13 -10.51
N VAL A 169 -4.08 12.30 -9.86
CA VAL A 169 -2.83 13.07 -9.74
C VAL A 169 -1.78 12.29 -8.96
N LEU A 170 -2.15 11.72 -7.80
CA LEU A 170 -1.17 11.04 -6.94
C LEU A 170 -0.79 9.67 -7.52
N LEU A 171 -1.69 9.01 -8.24
CA LEU A 171 -1.36 7.83 -9.06
C LEU A 171 -0.35 8.15 -10.16
N LEU A 172 -0.53 9.27 -10.88
CA LEU A 172 0.40 9.73 -11.91
C LEU A 172 1.77 10.04 -11.32
N ILE A 173 1.82 10.87 -10.27
CA ILE A 173 3.07 11.26 -9.63
C ILE A 173 3.79 10.03 -9.09
N GLY A 174 3.09 9.16 -8.37
CA GLY A 174 3.65 7.94 -7.82
C GLY A 174 4.19 7.02 -8.91
N GLY A 175 3.40 6.77 -9.97
CA GLY A 175 3.81 5.93 -11.09
C GLY A 175 5.03 6.48 -11.84
N ILE A 176 5.06 7.78 -12.12
CA ILE A 176 6.20 8.44 -12.79
C ILE A 176 7.45 8.36 -11.93
N ILE A 177 7.38 8.70 -10.65
CA ILE A 177 8.53 8.61 -9.74
C ILE A 177 9.02 7.16 -9.67
N SER A 178 8.11 6.19 -9.57
CA SER A 178 8.49 4.76 -9.53
C SER A 178 9.19 4.31 -10.81
N LEU A 179 8.74 4.78 -11.98
CA LEU A 179 9.35 4.43 -13.27
C LEU A 179 10.71 5.10 -13.44
N ILE A 180 10.87 6.36 -13.01
CA ILE A 180 12.15 7.09 -13.06
C ILE A 180 13.18 6.46 -12.12
N ALA A 181 12.78 6.05 -10.92
CA ALA A 181 13.68 5.43 -9.95
C ALA A 181 14.06 3.97 -10.30
N LYS A 182 13.32 3.34 -11.23
CA LYS A 182 13.46 1.90 -11.50
C LYS A 182 14.81 1.50 -12.10
N PRO A 183 15.38 2.20 -13.10
CA PRO A 183 16.68 1.83 -13.67
C PRO A 183 17.80 1.85 -12.64
N ASP A 184 17.84 2.87 -11.78
CA ASP A 184 18.82 3.03 -10.71
C ASP A 184 18.70 1.88 -9.69
N TYR A 185 17.48 1.59 -9.23
CA TYR A 185 17.23 0.46 -8.33
C TYR A 185 17.64 -0.89 -8.93
N LEU A 186 17.30 -1.15 -10.20
CA LEU A 186 17.69 -2.38 -10.87
C LEU A 186 19.21 -2.47 -11.07
N GLY A 187 19.88 -1.35 -11.35
CA GLY A 187 21.34 -1.28 -11.42
C GLY A 187 21.98 -1.68 -10.09
N LEU A 188 21.50 -1.10 -8.98
CA LEU A 188 21.98 -1.40 -7.64
C LEU A 188 21.79 -2.88 -7.28
N VAL A 189 20.59 -3.44 -7.48
CA VAL A 189 20.32 -4.84 -7.13
C VAL A 189 21.14 -5.82 -7.99
N ASN A 190 21.38 -5.48 -9.27
CA ASN A 190 22.26 -6.29 -10.12
C ASN A 190 23.74 -6.23 -9.68
N GLN A 191 24.18 -5.12 -9.07
CA GLN A 191 25.53 -5.01 -8.52
C GLN A 191 25.69 -5.82 -7.23
N ILE A 192 24.71 -5.76 -6.32
CA ILE A 192 24.77 -6.46 -5.03
C ILE A 192 24.55 -7.97 -5.21
N SER A 193 23.58 -8.39 -6.04
CA SER A 193 23.18 -9.80 -6.15
C SER A 193 22.66 -10.15 -7.56
N PRO A 194 23.56 -10.31 -8.57
CA PRO A 194 23.16 -10.49 -9.96
C PRO A 194 22.32 -11.76 -10.21
N GLN A 195 22.61 -12.86 -9.52
CA GLN A 195 21.83 -14.10 -9.66
C GLN A 195 20.40 -13.93 -9.14
N LEU A 196 20.21 -13.31 -7.97
CA LEU A 196 18.87 -13.03 -7.43
C LEU A 196 18.12 -12.02 -8.32
N ALA A 197 18.81 -10.97 -8.77
CA ALA A 197 18.25 -9.93 -9.63
C ALA A 197 17.67 -10.52 -10.93
N SER A 198 18.47 -11.33 -11.63
CA SER A 198 18.09 -11.96 -12.90
C SER A 198 16.93 -12.95 -12.76
N ALA A 199 16.84 -13.66 -11.62
CA ALA A 199 15.72 -14.55 -11.32
C ALA A 199 14.37 -13.81 -11.20
N GLN A 200 14.38 -12.50 -10.95
CA GLN A 200 13.17 -11.68 -10.80
C GLN A 200 12.77 -10.90 -12.07
N ASN A 201 13.45 -11.09 -13.20
CA ASN A 201 13.22 -10.33 -14.45
C ASN A 201 11.75 -10.31 -14.90
N LEU A 202 11.04 -11.44 -14.76
CA LEU A 202 9.61 -11.51 -15.10
C LEU A 202 8.78 -10.55 -14.24
N PHE A 203 8.95 -10.59 -12.92
CA PHE A 203 8.20 -9.73 -12.00
C PHE A 203 8.53 -8.24 -12.19
N TRP A 204 9.80 -7.91 -12.47
CA TRP A 204 10.18 -6.55 -12.82
C TRP A 204 9.51 -6.06 -14.10
N SER A 205 9.44 -6.92 -15.12
CA SER A 205 8.81 -6.58 -16.40
C SER A 205 7.31 -6.38 -16.24
N VAL A 206 6.64 -7.27 -15.50
CA VAL A 206 5.21 -7.13 -15.16
C VAL A 206 4.96 -5.84 -14.38
N GLN A 207 5.78 -5.54 -13.37
CA GLN A 207 5.64 -4.30 -12.60
C GLN A 207 5.77 -3.06 -13.49
N ILE A 208 6.81 -2.97 -14.33
CA ILE A 208 7.04 -1.81 -15.21
C ILE A 208 5.88 -1.62 -16.19
N PHE A 209 5.39 -2.71 -16.79
CA PHE A 209 4.23 -2.67 -17.67
C PHE A 209 2.98 -2.16 -16.95
N CYS A 210 2.68 -2.73 -15.77
CA CYS A 210 1.53 -2.32 -14.96
C CYS A 210 1.63 -0.87 -14.47
N LEU A 211 2.81 -0.39 -14.08
CA LEU A 211 3.04 1.00 -13.70
C LEU A 211 2.88 1.96 -14.89
N SER A 212 3.32 1.56 -16.07
CA SER A 212 3.10 2.33 -17.30
C SER A 212 1.61 2.47 -17.59
N LEU A 213 0.85 1.39 -17.40
CA LEU A 213 -0.60 1.42 -17.51
C LEU A 213 -1.24 2.28 -16.40
N ALA A 214 -0.73 2.22 -15.16
CA ALA A 214 -1.18 3.05 -14.04
C ALA A 214 -1.09 4.54 -14.37
N VAL A 215 0.00 4.98 -15.00
CA VAL A 215 0.17 6.36 -15.48
C VAL A 215 -0.90 6.69 -16.53
N LEU A 216 -1.15 5.82 -17.50
CA LEU A 216 -2.21 6.04 -18.49
C LEU A 216 -3.60 6.16 -17.85
N ILE A 217 -3.91 5.31 -16.88
CA ILE A 217 -5.19 5.34 -16.14
C ILE A 217 -5.33 6.63 -15.35
N GLY A 218 -4.27 7.05 -14.66
CA GLY A 218 -4.23 8.33 -13.95
C GLY A 218 -4.52 9.51 -14.87
N ALA A 219 -3.92 9.54 -16.06
CA ALA A 219 -4.20 10.57 -17.08
C ALA A 219 -5.66 10.51 -17.56
N ILE A 220 -6.18 9.32 -17.88
CA ILE A 220 -7.57 9.13 -18.30
C ILE A 220 -8.54 9.61 -17.22
N ALA A 221 -8.27 9.33 -15.94
CA ALA A 221 -9.10 9.73 -14.82
C ALA A 221 -9.19 11.26 -14.66
N LEU A 222 -8.15 12.00 -15.07
CA LEU A 222 -8.13 13.47 -15.05
C LEU A 222 -8.80 14.10 -16.27
N ILE A 223 -8.65 13.50 -17.45
CA ILE A 223 -9.16 14.06 -18.72
C ILE A 223 -10.65 13.77 -18.88
N LYS A 224 -11.11 12.55 -18.58
CA LYS A 224 -12.49 12.13 -18.85
C LYS A 224 -13.41 12.40 -17.66
N LYS A 225 -14.34 13.36 -17.83
CA LYS A 225 -15.44 13.62 -16.87
C LYS A 225 -16.38 12.40 -16.73
N GLN A 226 -16.64 11.67 -17.81
CA GLN A 226 -17.38 10.40 -17.82
C GLN A 226 -16.46 9.28 -18.29
N SER A 227 -15.71 8.69 -17.36
CA SER A 227 -14.91 7.49 -17.64
C SER A 227 -15.77 6.23 -17.57
N CYS A 228 -15.57 5.29 -18.50
CA CYS A 228 -16.16 3.95 -18.42
C CYS A 228 -15.66 3.24 -17.15
N GLY A 229 -16.57 2.90 -16.23
CA GLY A 229 -16.22 2.30 -14.93
C GLY A 229 -15.37 1.04 -15.07
N SER A 230 -15.61 0.26 -16.12
CA SER A 230 -14.84 -0.97 -16.41
C SER A 230 -13.36 -0.68 -16.72
N ILE A 231 -13.04 0.42 -17.41
CA ILE A 231 -11.64 0.78 -17.71
C ILE A 231 -10.89 1.14 -16.43
N LEU A 232 -11.52 1.93 -15.56
CA LEU A 232 -10.93 2.29 -14.27
C LEU A 232 -10.74 1.04 -13.39
N PHE A 233 -11.73 0.14 -13.37
CA PHE A 233 -11.67 -1.12 -12.64
C PHE A 233 -10.53 -2.01 -13.11
N CYS A 234 -10.49 -2.36 -14.41
CA CYS A 234 -9.39 -3.14 -14.99
C CYS A 234 -8.04 -2.47 -14.73
N GLY A 235 -8.02 -1.14 -14.79
CA GLY A 235 -6.82 -0.39 -14.53
C GLY A 235 -6.31 -0.49 -13.11
N ALA A 236 -7.19 -0.33 -12.12
CA ALA A 236 -6.84 -0.50 -10.71
C ALA A 236 -6.41 -1.93 -10.40
N VAL A 237 -7.05 -2.93 -11.00
CA VAL A 237 -6.61 -4.33 -10.89
C VAL A 237 -5.19 -4.50 -11.45
N ALA A 238 -4.89 -3.92 -12.61
CA ALA A 238 -3.56 -3.96 -13.18
C ALA A 238 -2.52 -3.26 -12.28
N VAL A 239 -2.88 -2.13 -11.65
CA VAL A 239 -2.02 -1.46 -10.67
C VAL A 239 -1.71 -2.38 -9.49
N VAL A 240 -2.72 -3.02 -8.92
CA VAL A 240 -2.55 -3.98 -7.81
C VAL A 240 -1.64 -5.14 -8.23
N ILE A 241 -1.84 -5.70 -9.43
CA ILE A 241 -0.95 -6.75 -9.97
C ILE A 241 0.49 -6.26 -10.08
N GLY A 242 0.70 -5.03 -10.55
CA GLY A 242 2.03 -4.42 -10.64
C GLY A 242 2.70 -4.27 -9.27
N GLU A 243 1.97 -3.75 -8.28
CA GLU A 243 2.46 -3.62 -6.90
C GLU A 243 2.79 -4.98 -6.28
N LEU A 244 1.94 -6.00 -6.49
CA LEU A 244 2.19 -7.36 -6.03
C LEU A 244 3.43 -7.96 -6.71
N ALA A 245 3.58 -7.81 -8.03
CA ALA A 245 4.74 -8.32 -8.76
C ALA A 245 6.04 -7.67 -8.28
N GLY A 246 6.05 -6.34 -8.13
CA GLY A 246 7.19 -5.61 -7.59
C GLY A 246 7.55 -6.04 -6.17
N ARG A 247 6.53 -6.27 -5.34
CA ARG A 247 6.72 -6.68 -3.95
C ARG A 247 7.19 -8.14 -3.84
N ILE A 248 6.72 -9.05 -4.69
CA ILE A 248 7.26 -10.43 -4.78
C ILE A 248 8.75 -10.39 -5.12
N ALA A 249 9.11 -9.63 -6.16
CA ALA A 249 10.48 -9.51 -6.58
C ALA A 249 11.37 -8.94 -5.48
N PHE A 250 10.90 -7.93 -4.73
CA PHE A 250 11.60 -7.38 -3.57
C PHE A 250 11.84 -8.43 -2.47
N TYR A 251 10.82 -9.17 -2.04
CA TYR A 251 10.98 -10.19 -0.99
C TYR A 251 11.89 -11.34 -1.41
N ASN A 252 11.95 -11.66 -2.70
CA ASN A 252 12.86 -12.68 -3.22
C ASN A 252 14.34 -12.23 -3.27
N LEU A 253 14.65 -10.96 -2.97
CA LEU A 253 16.03 -10.48 -2.83
C LEU A 253 16.65 -10.77 -1.46
N TRP A 254 15.99 -11.61 -0.65
CA TRP A 254 16.52 -12.03 0.62
C TRP A 254 17.75 -12.93 0.42
N ALA A 255 18.89 -12.45 0.90
CA ALA A 255 20.08 -13.23 1.18
C ALA A 255 20.74 -12.63 2.42
N VAL A 256 21.22 -13.49 3.32
CA VAL A 256 22.04 -13.04 4.45
C VAL A 256 23.44 -12.75 3.90
N ALA A 257 23.95 -11.54 4.13
CA ALA A 257 25.34 -11.23 3.82
C ALA A 257 26.24 -12.20 4.60
N MET A 258 27.05 -12.99 3.88
CA MET A 258 28.05 -13.87 4.50
C MET A 258 29.31 -13.09 4.87
#